data_AF-A0A226MW10-F1
#
_entry.id   AF-A0A226MW10-F1
#
_cell.length_a   1.000
_cell.length_b   1.000
_cell.length_c   1.000
_cell.angle_alpha   90.00
_cell.angle_beta   90.00
_cell.angle_gamma   90.00
#
_symmetry.space_group_name_H-M   'P 1'
#
loop_
_entity.id
_entity.type
_entity.pdbx_description
1 polymer ?
#
loop_
_entity_poly.entity_id
_entity_poly.type
_entity_poly.pdbx_seq_one_letter_code
_entity_poly.pdbx_strand_id
1 'polypeptide(L)'
;MLCGAVHSVCSLSAYFALQVIHARRRYKISPPETMGHPDFERTFRAQANCSEYFPIFLSLLWVAGIFFHQGAAAVCGVLYLHARFRYFQGYTRTAQGRLGPLYTSAGLLWLLLGLAVAGLVAHFVLSPSCPWVLVWPLRLLRAP
;
A
#
# COMPACT_ATOMS: atom_id res chain seq x y z
N MET A 1 2.57 -7.38 13.64
CA MET A 1 2.79 -6.21 12.76
C MET A 1 2.14 -6.34 11.39
N LEU A 2 2.30 -7.45 10.64
CA LEU A 2 1.73 -7.59 9.28
C LEU A 2 0.18 -7.53 9.22
N CYS A 3 -0.53 -8.11 10.20
CA CYS A 3 -1.99 -7.94 10.30
C CYS A 3 -2.42 -6.47 10.55
N GLY A 4 -1.58 -5.69 11.24
CA GLY A 4 -1.82 -4.27 11.46
C GLY A 4 -1.73 -3.44 10.18
N ALA A 5 -0.92 -3.88 9.20
CA ALA A 5 -0.83 -3.23 7.90
C ALA A 5 -2.12 -3.42 7.09
N VAL A 6 -2.74 -4.60 7.16
CA VAL A 6 -4.04 -4.86 6.51
C VAL A 6 -5.11 -3.93 7.10
N HIS A 7 -5.21 -3.84 8.43
CA HIS A 7 -6.13 -2.90 9.07
C HIS A 7 -5.87 -1.46 8.64
N SER A 8 -4.61 -1.02 8.61
CA SER A 8 -4.25 0.34 8.20
C SER A 8 -4.64 0.64 6.74
N VAL A 9 -4.44 -0.32 5.83
CA VAL A 9 -4.86 -0.21 4.42
C VAL A 9 -6.39 -0.16 4.31
N CYS A 10 -7.11 -1.03 5.03
CA CYS A 10 -8.56 -1.03 5.03
C CYS A 10 -9.13 0.29 5.56
N SER A 11 -8.61 0.80 6.68
CA SER A 11 -9.01 2.09 7.25
C SER A 11 -8.76 3.24 6.29
N LEU A 12 -7.59 3.29 5.64
CA LEU A 12 -7.25 4.33 4.67
C LEU A 12 -8.11 4.24 3.41
N SER A 13 -8.36 3.02 2.91
CA SER A 13 -9.26 2.77 1.77
C SER A 13 -10.68 3.22 2.06
N ALA A 14 -11.20 2.89 3.24
CA ALA A 14 -12.53 3.30 3.69
C ALA A 14 -12.62 4.83 3.79
N TYR A 15 -11.59 5.49 4.34
CA TYR A 15 -11.52 6.94 4.37
C TYR A 15 -11.59 7.55 2.95
N PHE A 16 -10.81 7.06 1.99
CA PHE A 16 -10.86 7.57 0.61
C PHE A 16 -12.22 7.33 -0.05
N ALA A 17 -12.84 6.17 0.17
CA ALA A 17 -14.18 5.88 -0.33
C ALA A 17 -15.22 6.86 0.24
N LEU A 18 -15.18 7.15 1.55
CA LEU A 18 -16.05 8.13 2.19
C LEU A 18 -15.86 9.54 1.60
N GLN A 19 -14.62 9.94 1.30
CA GLN A 19 -14.35 11.23 0.65
C GLN A 19 -14.94 11.30 -0.77
N VAL A 20 -14.90 10.21 -1.54
CA VAL A 20 -15.57 10.14 -2.84
C VAL A 20 -17.09 10.23 -2.69
N ILE A 21 -17.69 9.52 -1.72
CA ILE A 21 -19.12 9.60 -1.43
C ILE A 21 -19.53 11.03 -1.05
N HIS A 22 -18.72 11.69 -0.22
CA HIS A 22 -18.93 13.10 0.13
C HIS A 22 -18.87 14.01 -1.10
N ALA A 23 -17.87 13.83 -1.96
CA ALA A 23 -17.74 14.59 -3.20
C ALA A 23 -18.93 14.36 -4.15
N ARG A 24 -19.42 13.12 -4.28
CA ARG A 24 -20.64 12.82 -5.06
C ARG A 24 -21.84 13.61 -4.58
N ARG A 25 -22.06 13.67 -3.26
CA ARG A 25 -23.16 14.45 -2.66
C ARG A 25 -22.98 15.95 -2.88
N ARG A 26 -21.76 16.47 -2.67
CA ARG A 26 -21.45 17.89 -2.82
C ARG A 26 -21.64 18.41 -4.23
N TYR A 27 -21.19 17.64 -5.22
CA TYR A 27 -21.23 18.01 -6.63
C TYR A 27 -22.43 17.42 -7.38
N LYS A 28 -23.34 16.73 -6.67
CA LYS A 28 -24.57 16.11 -7.21
C LYS A 28 -24.32 15.14 -8.38
N ILE A 29 -23.28 14.31 -8.25
CA ILE A 29 -22.89 13.32 -9.28
C ILE A 29 -23.39 11.95 -8.87
N SER A 30 -24.55 11.58 -9.41
CA SER A 30 -25.20 10.28 -9.18
C SER A 30 -24.43 9.14 -9.86
N PRO A 31 -24.33 7.96 -9.23
CA PRO A 31 -23.92 6.74 -9.95
C PRO A 31 -24.83 6.49 -11.17
N PRO A 32 -24.33 5.92 -12.29
CA PRO A 32 -22.98 5.35 -12.48
C PRO A 32 -21.92 6.39 -12.90
N GLU A 33 -22.25 7.68 -12.95
CA GLU A 33 -21.35 8.70 -13.49
C GLU A 33 -20.03 8.79 -12.72
N THR A 34 -18.95 8.91 -13.48
CA THR A 34 -17.57 9.07 -12.96
C THR A 34 -16.89 10.35 -13.47
N MET A 35 -17.61 11.15 -14.26
CA MET A 35 -17.19 12.43 -14.80
C MET A 35 -18.13 13.55 -14.32
N GLY A 36 -17.68 14.80 -14.33
CA GLY A 36 -18.48 15.95 -13.93
C GLY A 36 -17.65 17.11 -13.40
N HIS A 37 -17.78 17.41 -12.11
CA HIS A 37 -17.03 18.53 -11.50
C HIS A 37 -15.53 18.19 -11.38
N PRO A 38 -14.60 19.09 -11.77
CA PRO A 38 -13.17 18.79 -11.74
C PRO A 38 -12.62 18.33 -10.38
N ASP A 39 -13.13 18.88 -9.27
CA ASP A 39 -12.76 18.42 -7.92
C ASP A 39 -13.27 17.01 -7.60
N PHE A 40 -14.46 16.64 -8.09
CA PHE A 40 -14.96 15.28 -7.96
C PHE A 40 -14.06 14.33 -8.74
N GLU A 41 -13.77 14.63 -10.00
CA GLU A 41 -12.94 13.78 -10.85
C GLU A 41 -11.55 13.56 -10.25
N ARG A 42 -10.93 14.62 -9.69
CA ARG A 42 -9.66 14.50 -8.95
C ARG A 42 -9.79 13.59 -7.74
N THR A 43 -10.83 13.74 -6.93
CA THR A 43 -11.08 12.92 -5.74
C THR A 43 -11.30 11.45 -6.12
N PHE A 44 -12.12 11.21 -7.14
CA PHE A 44 -12.43 9.88 -7.66
C PHE A 44 -11.17 9.20 -8.22
N ARG A 45 -10.39 9.90 -9.06
CA ARG A 45 -9.12 9.39 -9.61
C ARG A 45 -8.06 9.16 -8.53
N ALA A 46 -8.01 10.00 -7.50
CA ALA A 46 -7.09 9.82 -6.37
C ALA A 46 -7.42 8.53 -5.60
N GLN A 47 -8.70 8.26 -5.34
CA GLN A 47 -9.12 7.02 -4.68
C GLN A 47 -8.85 5.79 -5.55
N ALA A 48 -9.24 5.82 -6.83
CA ALA A 48 -9.04 4.71 -7.76
C ALA A 48 -7.55 4.32 -7.87
N ASN A 49 -6.66 5.30 -8.04
CA ASN A 49 -5.22 5.06 -8.10
C ASN A 49 -4.69 4.42 -6.80
N CYS A 50 -5.14 4.87 -5.63
CA CYS A 50 -4.74 4.22 -4.38
C CYS A 50 -5.22 2.76 -4.31
N SER A 51 -6.46 2.49 -4.71
CA SER A 51 -7.04 1.14 -4.72
C SER A 51 -6.32 0.18 -5.66
N GLU A 52 -5.84 0.64 -6.82
CA GLU A 52 -5.04 -0.17 -7.75
C GLU A 52 -3.69 -0.59 -7.16
N TYR A 53 -3.05 0.29 -6.37
CA TYR A 53 -1.73 0.04 -5.81
C TYR A 53 -1.71 -0.66 -4.45
N PHE A 54 -2.82 -0.65 -3.70
CA PHE A 54 -2.87 -1.30 -2.38
C PHE A 54 -2.62 -2.81 -2.41
N PRO A 55 -3.14 -3.60 -3.38
CA PRO A 55 -2.79 -5.01 -3.50
C PRO A 55 -1.29 -5.22 -3.74
N ILE A 56 -0.69 -4.45 -4.65
CA ILE A 56 0.75 -4.52 -4.95
C ILE A 56 1.58 -4.21 -3.70
N PHE A 57 1.23 -3.13 -3.02
CA PHE A 57 1.87 -2.73 -1.77
C PHE A 57 1.80 -3.84 -0.71
N LEU A 58 0.62 -4.43 -0.49
CA LEU A 58 0.44 -5.51 0.48
C LEU A 58 1.32 -6.70 0.10
N SER A 59 1.30 -7.16 -1.16
CA SER A 59 2.14 -8.28 -1.60
C SER A 59 3.62 -8.02 -1.31
N LEU A 60 4.14 -6.85 -1.66
CA LEU A 60 5.55 -6.51 -1.41
C LEU A 60 5.89 -6.38 0.07
N LEU A 61 5.01 -5.76 0.86
CA LEU A 61 5.19 -5.62 2.30
C LEU A 61 5.28 -6.98 3.00
N TRP A 62 4.41 -7.92 2.63
CA TRP A 62 4.38 -9.26 3.19
C TRP A 62 5.65 -10.05 2.82
N VAL A 63 6.04 -10.03 1.54
CA VAL A 63 7.25 -10.73 1.08
C VAL A 63 8.50 -10.13 1.73
N ALA A 64 8.66 -8.80 1.71
CA ALA A 64 9.79 -8.14 2.37
C ALA A 64 9.81 -8.39 3.89
N GLY A 65 8.64 -8.42 4.54
CA GLY A 65 8.54 -8.66 5.97
C GLY A 65 8.90 -10.10 6.38
N ILE A 66 8.55 -11.09 5.56
CA ILE A 66 8.83 -12.51 5.82
C ILE A 66 10.26 -12.89 5.44
N PHE A 67 10.71 -12.49 4.24
CA PHE A 67 11.96 -12.98 3.66
C PHE A 67 13.17 -12.07 3.91
N PHE A 68 12.96 -10.80 4.26
CA PHE A 68 14.06 -9.87 4.50
C PHE A 68 14.13 -9.42 5.96
N HIS A 69 13.23 -8.54 6.41
CA HIS A 69 13.25 -8.05 7.79
C HIS A 69 11.93 -7.39 8.18
N GLN A 70 11.25 -7.92 9.20
CA GLN A 70 9.92 -7.49 9.62
C GLN A 70 9.86 -6.01 10.04
N GLY A 71 10.82 -5.54 10.84
CA GLY A 71 10.89 -4.14 11.30
C GLY A 71 11.08 -3.12 10.16
N ALA A 72 12.08 -3.31 9.30
CA ALA A 72 12.33 -2.46 8.14
C ALA A 72 11.11 -2.40 7.19
N ALA A 73 10.49 -3.54 6.89
CA ALA A 73 9.28 -3.60 6.09
C ALA A 73 8.13 -2.81 6.74
N ALA A 74 7.92 -2.96 8.06
CA ALA A 74 6.87 -2.24 8.79
C ALA A 74 7.08 -0.71 8.75
N VAL A 75 8.31 -0.22 8.97
CA VAL A 75 8.63 1.20 8.88
C VAL A 75 8.38 1.74 7.47
N CYS A 76 8.86 1.04 6.44
CA CYS A 76 8.60 1.41 5.04
C CYS A 76 7.10 1.43 4.74
N GLY A 77 6.35 0.48 5.28
CA GLY A 77 4.89 0.39 5.12
C GLY A 77 4.14 1.57 5.72
N VAL A 78 4.49 2.00 6.93
CA VAL A 78 3.89 3.18 7.56
C VAL A 78 4.19 4.44 6.76
N LEU A 79 5.44 4.62 6.33
CA LEU A 79 5.84 5.75 5.49
C LEU A 79 5.09 5.75 4.14
N TYR A 80 4.88 4.58 3.55
CA TYR A 80 4.15 4.45 2.28
C TYR A 80 2.69 4.88 2.43
N LEU A 81 2.01 4.40 3.48
CA LEU A 81 0.62 4.77 3.75
C LEU A 81 0.48 6.27 4.05
N HIS A 82 1.43 6.84 4.78
CA HIS A 82 1.49 8.28 5.00
C HIS A 82 1.64 9.05 3.68
N ALA A 83 2.57 8.64 2.81
CA ALA A 83 2.75 9.24 1.50
C ALA A 83 1.48 9.12 0.63
N ARG A 84 0.75 7.99 0.70
CA ARG A 84 -0.54 7.80 0.00
C ARG A 84 -1.66 8.68 0.55
N PHE A 85 -1.70 8.90 1.86
CA PHE A 85 -2.60 9.88 2.46
C PHE A 85 -2.32 11.30 1.96
N ARG A 86 -1.03 11.70 1.93
CA ARG A 86 -0.60 13.01 1.41
C ARG A 86 -0.87 13.15 -0.09
N TYR A 87 -0.68 12.08 -0.87
CA TYR A 87 -1.03 12.02 -2.29
C TYR A 87 -2.51 12.31 -2.50
N PHE A 88 -3.39 11.63 -1.76
CA PHE A 88 -4.83 11.84 -1.86
C PHE A 88 -5.23 13.28 -1.50
N GLN A 89 -4.73 13.81 -0.38
CA GLN A 89 -4.99 15.19 0.02
C GLN A 89 -4.46 16.22 -0.99
N GLY A 90 -3.26 16.00 -1.53
CA GLY A 90 -2.66 16.88 -2.51
C GLY A 90 -3.45 16.88 -3.82
N TYR A 91 -3.82 15.68 -4.30
CA TYR A 91 -4.52 15.52 -5.56
C TYR A 91 -5.95 16.05 -5.52
N THR A 92 -6.67 15.88 -4.41
CA THR A 92 -8.03 16.44 -4.25
C THR A 92 -8.05 17.97 -4.35
N ARG A 93 -6.98 18.65 -3.90
CA ARG A 93 -6.84 20.11 -3.98
C ARG A 93 -6.39 20.59 -5.35
N THR A 94 -5.34 19.98 -5.91
CA THR A 94 -4.74 20.39 -7.18
C THR A 94 -4.14 19.17 -7.90
N ALA A 95 -4.11 19.18 -9.23
CA ALA A 95 -3.48 18.08 -9.97
C ALA A 95 -1.96 17.99 -9.67
N GLN A 96 -1.26 19.11 -9.54
CA GLN A 96 0.17 19.19 -9.29
C GLN A 96 0.54 18.80 -7.85
N GLY A 97 -0.34 19.08 -6.87
CA GLY A 97 -0.13 18.71 -5.47
C GLY A 97 0.01 17.21 -5.22
N ARG A 98 -0.33 16.37 -6.21
CA ARG A 98 -0.14 14.92 -6.16
C ARG A 98 1.32 14.48 -6.35
N LEU A 99 2.14 15.25 -7.07
CA LEU A 99 3.40 14.78 -7.65
C LEU A 99 4.45 14.44 -6.58
N GLY A 100 4.72 15.34 -5.63
CA GLY A 100 5.69 15.10 -4.56
C GLY A 100 5.39 13.83 -3.77
N PRO A 101 4.19 13.71 -3.17
CA PRO A 101 3.79 12.50 -2.45
C PRO A 101 3.74 11.25 -3.34
N LEU A 102 3.40 11.39 -4.63
CA LEU A 102 3.43 10.28 -5.59
C LEU A 102 4.85 9.74 -5.73
N TYR A 103 5.85 10.60 -5.96
CA TYR A 103 7.24 10.19 -6.08
C TYR A 103 7.77 9.56 -4.79
N THR A 104 7.42 10.11 -3.63
CA THR A 104 7.75 9.51 -2.33
C THR A 104 7.14 8.11 -2.18
N SER A 105 5.85 7.96 -2.48
CA SER A 105 5.17 6.66 -2.39
C SER A 105 5.74 5.64 -3.38
N ALA A 106 6.12 6.07 -4.59
CA ALA A 106 6.75 5.22 -5.59
C ALA A 106 8.14 4.76 -5.14
N GLY A 107 8.97 5.67 -4.60
CA GLY A 107 10.29 5.34 -4.07
C GLY A 107 10.21 4.32 -2.93
N LEU A 108 9.26 4.46 -2.01
CA LEU A 108 9.04 3.50 -0.92
C LEU A 108 8.55 2.13 -1.44
N LEU A 109 7.72 2.12 -2.49
CA LEU A 109 7.27 0.88 -3.12
C LEU A 109 8.43 0.15 -3.83
N TRP A 110 9.28 0.89 -4.54
CA TRP A 110 10.50 0.35 -5.15
C TRP A 110 11.49 -0.17 -4.11
N LEU A 111 11.63 0.53 -2.98
CA LEU A 111 12.44 0.05 -1.86
C LEU A 111 11.89 -1.28 -1.34
N LEU A 112 10.58 -1.38 -1.07
CA LEU A 112 9.94 -2.63 -0.64
C LEU A 112 10.14 -3.76 -1.65
N LEU A 113 10.06 -3.47 -2.95
CA LEU A 113 10.36 -4.43 -3.99
C LEU A 113 11.82 -4.91 -3.92
N GLY A 114 12.77 -4.00 -3.76
CA GLY A 114 14.19 -4.33 -3.59
C GLY A 114 14.43 -5.22 -2.37
N LEU A 115 13.80 -4.91 -1.23
CA LEU A 115 13.88 -5.73 -0.02
C LEU A 115 13.26 -7.13 -0.23
N ALA A 116 12.10 -7.20 -0.88
CA ALA A 116 11.43 -8.46 -1.19
C ALA A 116 12.29 -9.35 -2.09
N VAL A 117 12.85 -8.79 -3.18
CA VAL A 117 13.73 -9.51 -4.10
C VAL A 117 15.01 -9.95 -3.39
N ALA A 118 15.65 -9.07 -2.60
CA ALA A 118 16.84 -9.42 -1.85
C ALA A 118 16.60 -10.57 -0.86
N GLY A 119 15.48 -10.54 -0.14
CA GLY A 119 15.08 -11.61 0.77
C GLY A 119 14.85 -12.94 0.06
N LEU A 120 14.14 -12.92 -1.07
CA LEU A 120 13.89 -14.13 -1.86
C LEU A 120 15.19 -14.71 -2.45
N VAL A 121 16.07 -13.88 -3.00
CA VAL A 121 17.37 -14.32 -3.54
C VAL A 121 18.25 -14.91 -2.44
N ALA A 122 18.34 -14.25 -1.28
CA ALA A 122 19.08 -14.76 -0.14
C ALA A 122 18.56 -16.12 0.35
N HIS A 123 17.24 -16.29 0.35
CA HIS A 123 16.59 -17.51 0.80
C HIS A 123 16.74 -18.68 -0.19
N PHE A 124 16.46 -18.46 -1.48
CA PHE A 124 16.37 -19.53 -2.48
C PHE A 124 17.65 -19.77 -3.28
N VAL A 125 18.46 -18.74 -3.51
CA VAL A 125 19.65 -18.83 -4.38
C VAL A 125 20.92 -18.97 -3.55
N LEU A 126 21.05 -18.15 -2.50
CA LEU A 126 22.28 -18.11 -1.69
C LEU A 126 22.30 -19.14 -0.55
N SER A 127 21.18 -19.79 -0.26
CA SER A 127 21.08 -20.82 0.79
C SER A 127 20.61 -22.17 0.22
N PRO A 128 21.43 -22.89 -0.58
CA PRO A 128 21.02 -24.17 -1.17
C PRO A 128 21.01 -25.34 -0.16
N SER A 129 21.57 -25.13 1.05
CA SER A 129 22.05 -26.24 1.88
C SER A 129 21.47 -26.23 3.29
N CYS A 130 20.15 -26.28 3.47
CA CYS A 130 19.62 -26.61 4.79
C CYS A 130 18.14 -27.10 4.73
N PRO A 131 17.81 -28.34 5.18
CA PRO A 131 16.48 -28.96 5.02
C PRO A 131 15.39 -28.41 5.97
N TRP A 132 15.48 -27.15 6.40
CA TRP A 132 14.52 -26.51 7.30
C TRP A 132 13.23 -26.04 6.60
N VAL A 133 13.14 -26.18 5.27
CA VAL A 133 11.94 -25.84 4.48
C VAL A 133 10.69 -26.58 4.97
N LEU A 134 10.86 -27.74 5.63
CA LEU A 134 9.77 -28.50 6.27
C LEU A 134 9.42 -28.04 7.70
N VAL A 135 10.27 -27.26 8.38
CA VAL A 135 10.10 -26.92 9.82
C VAL A 135 9.49 -25.53 10.01
N TRP A 136 9.57 -24.66 9.01
CA TRP A 136 9.04 -23.29 9.07
C TRP A 136 7.52 -23.20 9.33
N PRO A 137 6.64 -24.04 8.72
CA PRO A 137 5.20 -23.99 9.01
C PRO A 137 4.88 -24.37 10.46
N LEU A 138 5.69 -25.24 11.07
CA LEU A 138 5.44 -25.78 12.41
C LEU A 138 5.86 -24.83 13.54
N ARG A 139 6.74 -23.86 13.29
CA ARG A 139 7.11 -22.83 14.28
C ARG A 139 6.07 -21.72 14.43
N LEU A 140 5.30 -21.42 13.38
CA LEU A 140 4.19 -20.46 13.45
C LEU A 140 2.99 -21.01 14.24
N LEU A 141 2.84 -22.34 14.32
CA LEU A 141 1.80 -23.02 15.10
C LEU A 141 2.17 -23.25 16.58
N ARG A 142 3.38 -22.87 17.01
CA ARG A 142 3.92 -23.22 18.34
C ARG A 142 4.44 -22.02 19.16
N ALA A 143 4.05 -20.80 18.81
CA ALA A 143 4.30 -19.65 19.68
C ALA A 143 3.19 -19.59 20.76
N PRO A 144 3.54 -19.57 22.07
CA PRO A 144 2.57 -19.42 23.17
C PRO A 144 1.92 -18.04 23.20
#